data_AF-A0A7K2PC29-F1
#
_entry.id   AF-A0A7K2PC29-F1
#
_cell.length_a   1.000
_cell.length_b   1.000
_cell.length_c   1.000
_cell.angle_alpha   90.00
_cell.angle_beta   90.00
_cell.angle_gamma   90.00
#
_symmetry.space_group_name_H-M   'P 1'
#
loop_
_entity.id
_entity.type
_entity.pdbx_description
1 polymer ?
#
loop_
_entity_poly.entity_id
_entity_poly.type
_entity_poly.pdbx_seq_one_letter_code
_entity_poly.pdbx_strand_id
1 'polypeptide(L)' 'SELPASVRGRVEATVRRGAGGRFLFLVNRTDEAVTVPGLTGDVLVGDTGDEGAVVLAGRGVAVLRTPAS' A
#
# COMPACT_ATOMS: atom_id res chain seq x y z
N SER A 1 4.83 12.85 1.60
CA SER A 1 4.78 11.39 1.51
C SER A 1 3.33 10.97 1.58
N GLU A 2 2.86 10.15 0.63
CA GLU A 2 1.45 9.71 0.54
C GLU A 2 1.05 8.71 1.64
N LEU A 3 2.01 8.28 2.46
CA LEU A 3 1.76 7.39 3.58
C LEU A 3 1.27 8.15 4.83
N PRO A 4 0.30 7.57 5.57
CA PRO A 4 -0.07 8.02 6.90
C PRO A 4 1.13 8.15 7.84
N ALA A 5 1.06 9.08 8.78
CA ALA A 5 2.15 9.34 9.72
C ALA A 5 2.53 8.09 10.55
N SER A 6 1.53 7.25 10.88
CA SER A 6 1.68 6.04 11.70
C SER A 6 2.59 4.96 11.08
N VAL A 7 2.77 4.95 9.76
CA VAL A 7 3.51 3.89 9.05
C VAL A 7 4.77 4.41 8.34
N ARG A 8 5.06 5.71 8.49
CA ARG A 8 6.22 6.34 7.86
C ARG A 8 7.52 5.74 8.40
N GLY A 9 8.42 5.35 7.50
CA GLY A 9 9.69 4.70 7.85
C GLY A 9 9.57 3.19 8.14
N ARG A 10 8.36 2.69 8.45
CA ARG A 10 8.07 1.25 8.52
C ARG A 10 7.68 0.67 7.17
N VAL A 11 6.99 1.46 6.36
CA VAL A 11 6.55 1.09 5.01
C VAL A 11 7.25 1.99 4.00
N GLU A 12 7.82 1.35 2.98
CA GLU A 12 8.33 2.02 1.80
C GLU A 12 7.22 2.06 0.75
N ALA A 13 7.00 3.22 0.14
CA ALA A 13 5.99 3.42 -0.89
C ALA A 13 6.63 3.90 -2.19
N THR A 14 6.31 3.24 -3.29
CA THR A 14 6.75 3.62 -4.64
C THR A 14 5.55 3.75 -5.56
N VAL A 15 5.51 4.82 -6.36
CA VAL A 15 4.44 5.06 -7.33
C VAL A 15 4.97 4.87 -8.74
N ARG A 16 4.29 4.07 -9.56
CA ARG A 16 4.53 3.96 -11.01
C ARG A 16 3.28 4.37 -11.78
N ARG A 17 3.47 4.99 -12.94
CA ARG A 17 2.38 5.41 -13.83
C ARG A 17 2.57 4.79 -15.21
N GLY A 18 1.47 4.40 -15.85
CA GLY A 18 1.48 3.83 -17.21
C GLY A 18 0.07 3.75 -17.80
N ALA A 19 -0.06 3.03 -18.91
CA ALA A 19 -1.34 2.91 -19.64
C ALA A 19 -2.49 2.32 -18.79
N GLY A 20 -2.18 1.57 -17.74
CA GLY A 20 -3.16 1.01 -16.80
C GLY A 20 -3.51 1.91 -15.61
N GLY A 21 -3.02 3.14 -15.57
CA GLY A 21 -3.22 4.09 -14.47
C GLY A 21 -2.01 4.23 -13.54
N ARG A 22 -2.29 4.60 -12.30
CA ARG A 22 -1.31 4.77 -11.22
C ARG A 22 -1.27 3.52 -10.35
N PHE A 23 -0.06 3.02 -10.10
CA PHE A 23 0.19 1.85 -9.26
C PHE A 23 1.00 2.28 -8.03
N LEU A 24 0.48 1.99 -6.85
CA LEU A 24 1.16 2.21 -5.57
C LEU A 24 1.66 0.86 -5.04
N PHE A 25 2.97 0.75 -4.90
CA PHE A 25 3.66 -0.41 -4.34
C PHE A 25 4.03 -0.10 -2.90
N LEU A 26 3.65 -1.00 -1.99
CA LEU A 26 3.93 -0.90 -0.57
C LEU A 26 4.81 -2.07 -0.15
N VAL A 27 5.88 -1.79 0.59
CA VAL A 27 6.78 -2.81 1.12
C VAL A 27 6.96 -2.56 2.62
N ASN A 28 6.60 -3.56 3.43
CA ASN A 28 6.89 -3.52 4.86
C ASN A 28 8.38 -3.77 5.10
N ARG A 29 9.06 -2.78 5.70
CA ARG A 29 10.49 -2.84 6.03
C ARG A 29 10.77 -3.47 7.39
N THR A 30 9.73 -3.90 8.09
CA THR A 30 9.78 -4.51 9.42
C THR A 30 9.41 -5.99 9.37
N ASP A 31 9.74 -6.72 10.43
CA ASP A 31 9.37 -8.12 10.60
C ASP A 31 7.99 -8.29 11.26
N GLU A 32 7.38 -7.20 11.74
CA GLU A 32 6.04 -7.16 12.30
C GLU A 32 4.99 -6.87 11.22
N ALA A 33 3.75 -7.30 11.44
CA ALA A 33 2.65 -6.86 10.60
C ALA A 33 2.37 -5.36 10.75
N VAL A 34 2.02 -4.70 9.64
CA VAL A 34 1.69 -3.26 9.61
C VAL A 34 0.38 -3.06 8.88
N THR A 35 -0.56 -2.37 9.53
CA THR A 35 -1.83 -1.93 8.92
C THR A 35 -1.67 -0.52 8.38
N VAL A 36 -1.98 -0.33 7.10
CA VAL A 36 -1.89 0.95 6.39
C VAL A 36 -3.31 1.44 6.05
N PRO A 37 -3.86 2.41 6.81
CA PRO A 37 -5.21 2.92 6.56
C PRO A 37 -5.23 4.01 5.48
N GLY A 38 -6.43 4.31 4.98
CA GLY A 38 -6.70 5.51 4.19
C GLY A 38 -6.06 5.54 2.81
N LEU A 39 -5.80 4.37 2.22
CA LEU A 39 -5.26 4.27 0.87
C LEU A 39 -6.40 4.28 -0.16
N THR A 40 -6.16 4.90 -1.31
CA THR A 40 -7.12 4.95 -2.42
C THR A 40 -6.67 4.06 -3.57
N GLY A 41 -7.61 3.29 -4.12
CA GLY A 41 -7.41 2.43 -5.29
C GLY A 41 -7.81 0.97 -5.02
N ASP A 42 -7.84 0.18 -6.09
CA ASP A 42 -8.13 -1.24 -6.05
C ASP A 42 -6.90 -2.01 -5.56
N VAL A 43 -7.04 -2.86 -4.55
CA VAL A 43 -5.97 -3.78 -4.14
C VAL A 43 -5.86 -4.89 -5.19
N LEU A 44 -4.72 -4.95 -5.88
CA LEU A 44 -4.40 -6.01 -6.83
C LEU A 44 -3.63 -7.16 -6.17
N VAL A 45 -2.82 -6.84 -5.16
CA VAL A 45 -2.00 -7.79 -4.40
C VAL A 45 -1.97 -7.35 -2.93
N GLY A 46 -2.07 -8.31 -2.01
CA GLY A 46 -2.02 -8.09 -0.56
C GLY A 46 -3.38 -8.28 0.10
N ASP A 47 -3.37 -8.25 1.43
CA ASP A 47 -4.57 -8.46 2.24
C ASP A 47 -5.22 -7.13 2.61
N THR A 48 -6.56 -7.12 2.65
CA THR A 48 -7.34 -6.00 3.16
C THR A 48 -7.85 -6.32 4.56
N GLY A 49 -7.67 -5.39 5.49
CA GLY A 49 -8.28 -5.41 6.80
C GLY A 49 -9.58 -4.59 6.83
N ASP A 50 -10.01 -4.29 8.05
CA ASP A 50 -11.22 -3.50 8.30
C ASP A 50 -11.15 -2.11 7.64
N GLU A 51 -12.32 -1.59 7.26
CA GLU A 51 -12.48 -0.27 6.64
C GLU A 51 -11.62 -0.06 5.37
N GLY A 52 -11.25 -1.14 4.69
CA GLY A 52 -10.44 -1.08 3.47
C GLY A 52 -8.96 -0.76 3.71
N ALA A 53 -8.48 -0.89 4.96
CA ALA A 53 -7.06 -0.78 5.24
C ALA A 53 -6.27 -1.91 4.57
N VAL A 54 -5.01 -1.66 4.21
CA VAL A 54 -4.12 -2.70 3.68
C VAL A 54 -3.29 -3.28 4.82
N VAL A 55 -3.27 -4.61 4.94
CA VAL A 55 -2.48 -5.32 5.94
C VAL A 55 -1.26 -5.93 5.26
N LEU A 56 -0.08 -5.53 5.73
CA LEU A 56 1.19 -6.09 5.29
C LEU A 56 1.70 -7.01 6.39
N ALA A 57 1.85 -8.30 6.12
CA ALA A 57 2.61 -9.19 6.98
C ALA A 57 4.06 -8.68 7.16
N GLY A 58 4.82 -9.27 8.09
CA GLY A 58 6.26 -9.01 8.21
C GLY A 58 6.96 -9.21 6.86
N ARG A 59 7.69 -8.20 6.40
CA ARG A 59 8.31 -8.15 5.04
C ARG A 59 7.33 -8.31 3.87
N GLY A 60 6.03 -8.23 4.12
CA GLY A 60 4.98 -8.35 3.13
C GLY A 60 4.88 -7.15 2.18
N VAL A 61 4.18 -7.36 1.07
CA VAL A 61 3.99 -6.37 0.02
C VAL A 61 2.52 -6.24 -0.37
N ALA A 62 2.14 -5.06 -0.83
CA ALA A 62 0.84 -4.83 -1.46
C ALA A 62 0.96 -3.92 -2.68
N VAL A 63 0.03 -4.10 -3.62
CA VAL A 63 -0.05 -3.28 -4.83
C VAL A 63 -1.47 -2.79 -5.00
N LEU A 64 -1.61 -1.47 -5.11
CA LEU A 64 -2.89 -0.81 -5.37
C LEU A 64 -2.87 -0.16 -6.74
N ARG A 65 -4.01 -0.14 -7.42
CA ARG A 65 -4.20 0.54 -8.70
C ARG A 65 -5.27 1.61 -8.58
N THR A 66 -4.94 2.81 -9.02
CA THR A 66 -5.91 3.86 -9.33
C THR A 66 -5.99 3.97 -10.86
N PRO A 67 -7.16 3.76 -11.49
CA PRO A 67 -7.32 3.92 -12.94
C PRO A 67 -6.88 5.31 -13.41
N ALA A 68 -6.41 5.41 -14.66
CA ALA A 68 -6.24 6.72 -15.29
C ALA A 68 -7.62 7.36 -15.46
N SER A 69 -7.75 8.61 -15.04
CA SER A 69 -8.94 9.44 -15.30
C SER A 69 -8.96 9.94 -16.75
#